data_AF-A0A5C7WH88-F1
#
_entry.id   AF-A0A5C7WH88-F1
#
_cell.length_a   1.000
_cell.length_b   1.000
_cell.length_c   1.000
_cell.angle_alpha   90.00
_cell.angle_beta   90.00
_cell.angle_gamma   90.00
#
_symmetry.space_group_name_H-M   'P 1'
#
loop_
_entity.id
_entity.type
_entity.pdbx_description
1 polymer ?
#
loop_
_entity_poly.entity_id
_entity_poly.type
_entity_poly.pdbx_seq_one_letter_code
_entity_poly.pdbx_strand_id
1 'polypeptide(L)'
;MPEETQETVTSARAALAATAARVAAADRLLVETVRDAHRMAVESRERLAAIRAEIDAAVARRSVATPAAGADFARFLLAKNREIAEIVAEARADAESKAVALQELATEYRSAAAP
;
A
#
# COMPACT_ATOMS: atom_id res chain seq x y z
N MET A 1 -2.78 51.10 21.81
CA MET A 1 -1.72 50.07 21.77
C MET A 1 -2.04 48.71 22.42
N PRO A 2 -2.99 48.53 23.37
CA PRO A 2 -3.29 47.17 23.89
C PRO A 2 -4.20 46.32 22.98
N GLU A 3 -5.12 46.93 22.24
CA GLU A 3 -6.05 46.18 21.35
C GLU A 3 -5.33 45.53 20.16
N GLU A 4 -4.37 46.23 19.55
CA GLU A 4 -3.56 45.73 18.43
C GLU A 4 -2.67 44.54 18.84
N THR A 5 -2.16 44.54 20.08
CA THR A 5 -1.47 43.37 20.66
C THR A 5 -2.40 42.20 20.97
N GLN A 6 -3.68 42.45 21.28
CA GLN A 6 -4.64 41.37 21.52
C GLN A 6 -5.10 40.73 20.20
N GLU A 7 -5.27 41.51 19.14
CA GLU A 7 -5.64 41.02 17.81
C GLU A 7 -4.52 40.17 17.20
N THR A 8 -3.27 40.61 17.30
CA THR A 8 -2.10 39.85 16.83
C THR A 8 -1.93 38.52 17.58
N VAL A 9 -2.10 38.49 18.89
CA VAL A 9 -2.06 37.25 19.68
C VAL A 9 -3.21 36.31 19.31
N THR A 10 -4.41 36.85 19.08
CA THR A 10 -5.57 36.05 18.68
C THR A 10 -5.37 35.42 17.30
N SER A 11 -4.85 36.20 16.34
CA SER A 11 -4.50 35.73 15.01
C SER A 11 -3.43 34.61 15.06
N ALA A 12 -2.37 34.80 15.84
CA ALA A 12 -1.32 33.79 16.02
C ALA A 12 -1.86 32.48 16.63
N ARG A 13 -2.77 32.56 17.61
CA ARG A 13 -3.43 31.38 18.20
C ARG A 13 -4.32 30.64 17.20
N ALA A 14 -5.07 31.38 16.37
CA ALA A 14 -5.90 30.79 15.34
C ALA A 14 -5.05 30.06 14.28
N ALA A 15 -3.94 30.67 13.85
CA ALA A 15 -2.99 30.04 12.93
C ALA A 15 -2.39 28.74 13.53
N LEU A 16 -1.96 28.78 14.79
CA LEU A 16 -1.44 27.59 15.48
C LEU A 16 -2.48 26.47 15.58
N ALA A 17 -3.72 26.81 15.95
CA ALA A 17 -4.81 25.83 16.02
C ALA A 17 -5.11 25.21 14.65
N ALA A 18 -5.09 26.01 13.58
CA ALA A 18 -5.27 25.51 12.22
C ALA A 18 -4.13 24.56 11.79
N THR A 19 -2.87 24.90 12.10
CA THR A 19 -1.71 24.04 11.83
C THR A 19 -1.81 22.74 12.61
N ALA A 20 -2.14 22.78 13.91
CA ALA A 20 -2.30 21.58 14.72
C ALA A 20 -3.41 20.66 14.18
N ALA A 21 -4.54 21.22 13.74
CA ALA A 21 -5.62 20.45 13.13
C ALA A 21 -5.20 19.79 11.81
N ARG A 22 -4.45 20.50 10.96
CA ARG A 22 -3.89 19.97 9.70
C ARG A 22 -2.92 18.82 9.96
N VAL A 23 -1.97 18.99 10.88
CA VAL A 23 -1.01 17.94 11.26
C VAL A 23 -1.73 16.70 11.81
N ALA A 24 -2.71 16.89 12.70
CA ALA A 24 -3.48 15.77 13.24
C ALA A 24 -4.28 15.01 12.16
N ALA A 25 -4.73 15.70 11.10
CA ALA A 25 -5.37 15.06 9.95
C ALA A 25 -4.35 14.28 9.10
N ALA A 26 -3.17 14.85 8.87
CA ALA A 26 -2.07 14.19 8.18
C ALA A 26 -1.62 12.91 8.90
N ASP A 27 -1.55 12.94 10.24
CA ASP A 27 -1.18 11.77 11.06
C ASP A 27 -2.18 10.62 10.90
N ARG A 28 -3.48 10.93 10.91
CA ARG A 28 -4.52 9.91 10.71
C ARG A 28 -4.41 9.28 9.33
N LEU A 29 -4.26 10.10 8.29
CA LEU A 29 -4.12 9.61 6.91
C LEU A 29 -2.84 8.78 6.73
N LEU A 30 -1.74 9.15 7.39
CA LEU A 30 -0.49 8.38 7.40
C LEU A 30 -0.72 6.99 7.98
N VAL A 31 -1.35 6.89 9.16
CA VAL A 31 -1.62 5.60 9.81
C VAL A 31 -2.53 4.73 8.95
N GLU A 32 -3.58 5.30 8.35
CA GLU A 32 -4.48 4.59 7.46
C GLU A 32 -3.77 4.08 6.21
N THR A 33 -2.96 4.94 5.56
CA THR A 33 -2.19 4.59 4.35
C THR A 33 -1.22 3.44 4.62
N VAL A 34 -0.48 3.50 5.73
CA VAL A 34 0.49 2.45 6.10
C VAL A 34 -0.22 1.15 6.50
N ARG A 35 -1.33 1.23 7.22
CA ARG A 35 -2.12 0.06 7.60
C ARG A 35 -2.69 -0.65 6.36
N ASP A 36 -3.21 0.10 5.42
CA ASP A 36 -3.72 -0.43 4.16
C ASP A 36 -2.60 -1.08 3.32
N ALA A 37 -1.45 -0.41 3.20
CA ALA A 37 -0.30 -0.97 2.49
C ALA A 37 0.18 -2.29 3.13
N HIS A 38 0.20 -2.36 4.46
CA HIS A 38 0.54 -3.59 5.18
C HIS A 38 -0.47 -4.70 4.91
N ARG A 39 -1.77 -4.39 4.96
CA ARG A 39 -2.84 -5.35 4.66
C ARG A 39 -2.68 -5.92 3.25
N MET A 40 -2.56 -5.06 2.24
CA MET A 40 -2.37 -5.48 0.85
C MET A 40 -1.13 -6.36 0.67
N ALA A 41 -0.01 -6.01 1.32
CA ALA A 41 1.21 -6.80 1.27
C ALA A 41 1.05 -8.19 1.90
N VAL A 42 0.34 -8.29 3.04
CA VAL A 42 0.05 -9.58 3.69
C VAL A 42 -0.86 -10.43 2.83
N GLU A 43 -1.97 -9.87 2.34
CA GLU A 43 -2.94 -10.57 1.48
C GLU A 43 -2.28 -11.08 0.18
N SER A 44 -1.45 -10.25 -0.46
CA SER A 44 -0.70 -10.64 -1.66
C SER A 44 0.25 -11.80 -1.37
N ARG A 45 0.94 -11.78 -0.22
CA ARG A 45 1.84 -12.87 0.20
C ARG A 45 1.08 -14.17 0.46
N GLU A 46 -0.08 -14.11 1.10
CA GLU A 46 -0.93 -15.27 1.36
C GLU A 46 -1.43 -15.90 0.05
N ARG A 47 -1.88 -15.07 -0.91
CA ARG A 47 -2.28 -15.53 -2.25
C ARG A 47 -1.13 -16.22 -2.98
N LEU A 48 0.08 -15.65 -2.94
CA LEU A 48 1.26 -16.28 -3.53
C LEU A 48 1.64 -17.60 -2.83
N ALA A 49 1.49 -17.67 -1.51
CA ALA A 49 1.73 -18.91 -0.76
C ALA A 49 0.73 -20.01 -1.13
N ALA A 50 -0.54 -19.65 -1.37
CA ALA A 50 -1.57 -20.59 -1.84
C ALA A 50 -1.20 -21.15 -3.23
N ILE A 51 -0.82 -20.29 -4.19
CA ILE A 51 -0.36 -20.73 -5.51
C ILE A 51 0.84 -21.68 -5.40
N ARG A 52 1.79 -21.37 -4.51
CA ARG A 52 2.93 -22.25 -4.25
C ARG A 52 2.49 -23.62 -3.75
N ALA A 53 1.59 -23.67 -2.77
CA ALA A 53 1.06 -24.93 -2.25
C ALA A 53 0.34 -25.75 -3.35
N GLU A 54 -0.41 -25.10 -4.23
CA GLU A 54 -1.05 -25.75 -5.38
C GLU A 54 -0.03 -26.32 -6.37
N ILE A 55 1.03 -25.57 -6.68
CA ILE A 55 2.13 -26.05 -7.53
C ILE A 55 2.83 -27.24 -6.88
N ASP A 56 3.18 -27.15 -5.60
CA ASP A 56 3.87 -28.23 -4.87
C ASP A 56 3.01 -29.50 -4.84
N ALA A 57 1.70 -29.37 -4.62
CA ALA A 57 0.74 -30.48 -4.68
C ALA A 57 0.62 -31.07 -6.10
N ALA A 58 0.61 -30.24 -7.14
CA ALA A 58 0.55 -30.70 -8.53
C ALA A 58 1.85 -31.42 -8.94
N VAL A 59 3.01 -30.92 -8.51
CA VAL A 59 4.31 -31.57 -8.73
C VAL A 59 4.35 -32.93 -8.05
N ALA A 60 3.90 -33.04 -6.80
CA ALA A 60 3.88 -34.30 -6.06
C ALA A 60 3.00 -35.38 -6.73
N ARG A 61 1.93 -34.97 -7.43
CA ARG A 61 1.01 -35.88 -8.14
C ARG A 61 1.38 -36.09 -9.61
N ARG A 62 2.44 -35.45 -10.11
CA ARG A 62 2.76 -35.41 -11.54
C ARG A 62 3.16 -36.79 -12.06
N SER A 63 2.43 -37.29 -13.05
CA SER A 63 2.88 -38.36 -13.95
C SER A 63 3.25 -37.75 -15.31
N VAL A 64 4.52 -37.89 -15.72
CA VAL A 64 5.02 -37.48 -17.05
C VAL A 64 5.13 -38.66 -18.01
N ALA A 65 4.40 -39.74 -17.72
CA ALA A 65 4.46 -40.98 -18.49
C ALA A 65 3.96 -40.82 -19.94
N THR A 66 3.25 -39.73 -20.26
CA THR A 66 2.76 -39.44 -21.62
C THR A 66 3.00 -37.98 -22.03
N PRO A 67 3.19 -37.72 -23.34
CA PRO A 67 3.26 -36.34 -23.86
C PRO A 67 2.03 -35.50 -23.53
N ALA A 68 0.83 -36.10 -23.54
CA ALA A 68 -0.43 -35.42 -23.20
C ALA A 68 -0.42 -34.92 -21.74
N ALA A 69 -0.03 -35.79 -20.79
CA ALA A 69 0.08 -35.40 -19.38
C ALA A 69 1.14 -34.30 -19.15
N GLY A 70 2.23 -34.30 -19.93
CA GLY A 70 3.22 -33.22 -19.91
C GLY A 70 2.66 -31.88 -20.41
N ALA A 71 1.88 -31.90 -21.51
CA ALA A 71 1.25 -30.70 -22.05
C ALA A 71 0.20 -30.11 -21.08
N ASP A 72 -0.57 -30.95 -20.40
CA ASP A 72 -1.55 -30.52 -19.40
C ASP A 72 -0.88 -29.84 -18.22
N PHE A 73 0.22 -30.41 -17.72
CA PHE A 73 0.99 -29.82 -16.64
C PHE A 73 1.64 -28.48 -17.06
N ALA A 74 2.14 -28.38 -18.29
CA ALA A 74 2.68 -27.12 -18.81
C ALA A 74 1.59 -26.02 -18.90
N ARG A 75 0.38 -26.37 -19.35
CA ARG A 75 -0.76 -25.44 -19.36
C ARG A 75 -1.16 -24.99 -17.96
N PHE A 76 -1.16 -25.90 -16.99
CA PHE A 76 -1.37 -25.58 -15.57
C PHE A 76 -0.33 -24.58 -15.05
N LEU A 77 0.97 -24.83 -15.28
CA LEU A 77 2.04 -23.93 -14.84
C LEU A 77 1.93 -22.54 -15.50
N LEU A 78 1.57 -22.47 -16.78
CA LEU A 78 1.37 -21.20 -17.47
C LEU A 78 0.20 -20.41 -16.86
N ALA A 79 -0.90 -21.09 -16.50
CA ALA A 79 -2.02 -20.47 -15.81
C ALA A 79 -1.57 -19.90 -14.45
N LYS A 80 -0.83 -20.68 -13.65
CA LYS A 80 -0.28 -20.19 -12.36
C LYS A 80 0.69 -19.03 -12.51
N ASN A 81 1.48 -19.00 -13.56
CA ASN A 81 2.37 -17.88 -13.82
C ASN A 81 1.60 -16.58 -14.11
N ARG A 82 0.47 -16.67 -14.85
CA ARG A 82 -0.42 -15.52 -15.08
C ARG A 82 -1.07 -15.03 -13.79
N GLU A 83 -1.58 -15.95 -12.96
CA GLU A 83 -2.14 -15.60 -11.64
C GLU A 83 -1.10 -14.86 -10.77
N ILE A 84 0.16 -15.34 -10.74
CA ILE A 84 1.25 -14.66 -10.03
C ILE A 84 1.49 -13.26 -10.59
N ALA A 85 1.57 -13.12 -11.92
CA ALA A 85 1.80 -11.83 -12.56
C ALA A 85 0.70 -10.82 -12.25
N GLU A 86 -0.56 -11.26 -12.23
CA GLU A 86 -1.71 -10.45 -11.84
C GLU A 86 -1.62 -9.98 -10.38
N ILE A 87 -1.33 -10.89 -9.44
CA ILE A 87 -1.14 -10.54 -8.02
C ILE A 87 -0.04 -9.50 -7.84
N VAL A 88 1.10 -9.70 -8.51
CA VAL A 88 2.24 -8.78 -8.41
C VAL A 88 1.91 -7.43 -9.04
N ALA A 89 1.19 -7.40 -10.17
CA ALA A 89 0.78 -6.16 -10.81
C ALA A 89 -0.19 -5.36 -9.93
N GLU A 90 -1.16 -6.03 -9.31
CA GLU A 90 -2.12 -5.44 -8.36
C GLU A 90 -1.38 -4.84 -7.15
N ALA A 91 -0.51 -5.63 -6.51
CA ALA A 91 0.28 -5.17 -5.36
C ALA A 91 1.20 -3.99 -5.70
N ARG A 92 1.79 -3.98 -6.91
CA ARG A 92 2.62 -2.88 -7.39
C ARG A 92 1.79 -1.61 -7.60
N ALA A 93 0.63 -1.71 -8.23
CA ALA A 93 -0.25 -0.57 -8.46
C ALA A 93 -0.74 0.05 -7.15
N ASP A 94 -1.12 -0.77 -6.16
CA ASP A 94 -1.46 -0.30 -4.82
C ASP A 94 -0.26 0.40 -4.16
N ALA A 95 0.92 -0.22 -4.18
CA ALA A 95 2.13 0.37 -3.59
C ALA A 95 2.50 1.73 -4.21
N GLU A 96 2.35 1.88 -5.54
CA GLU A 96 2.55 3.16 -6.22
C GLU A 96 1.54 4.22 -5.76
N SER A 97 0.27 3.86 -5.64
CA SER A 97 -0.77 4.76 -5.13
C SER A 97 -0.47 5.23 -3.70
N LYS A 98 -0.07 4.30 -2.81
CA LYS A 98 0.32 4.64 -1.43
C LYS A 98 1.58 5.50 -1.39
N ALA A 99 2.54 5.27 -2.28
CA ALA A 99 3.74 6.09 -2.38
C ALA A 99 3.42 7.55 -2.74
N VAL A 100 2.48 7.79 -3.67
CA VAL A 100 2.00 9.15 -3.98
C VAL A 100 1.37 9.81 -2.75
N ALA A 101 0.47 9.11 -2.05
CA ALA A 101 -0.16 9.64 -0.83
C ALA A 101 0.88 10.00 0.25
N LEU A 102 1.92 9.18 0.42
CA LEU A 102 3.01 9.45 1.36
C LEU A 102 3.87 10.67 0.95
N GLN A 103 4.07 10.90 -0.36
CA GLN A 103 4.77 12.09 -0.85
C GLN A 103 3.98 13.38 -0.61
N GLU A 104 2.66 13.33 -0.78
CA GLU A 104 1.75 14.43 -0.47
C GLU A 104 1.79 14.74 1.03
N LEU A 105 1.70 13.72 1.89
CA LEU A 105 1.85 13.86 3.34
C LEU A 105 3.20 14.45 3.75
N ALA A 106 4.30 14.00 3.14
CA ALA A 106 5.62 14.57 3.39
C ALA A 106 5.72 16.05 3.00
N THR A 107 4.93 16.49 2.01
CA THR A 107 4.81 17.90 1.64
C THR A 107 3.97 18.68 2.65
N GLU A 108 2.87 18.10 3.12
CA GLU A 108 2.01 18.67 4.16
C GLU A 108 2.79 18.92 5.45
N TYR A 109 3.53 17.94 5.96
CA TYR A 109 4.37 18.11 7.16
C TYR A 109 5.44 19.19 7.00
N ARG A 110 6.08 19.26 5.83
CA ARG A 110 7.06 20.33 5.55
C ARG A 110 6.41 21.70 5.54
N SER A 111 5.19 21.81 5.00
CA SER A 111 4.45 23.08 5.00
C SER A 111 4.02 23.51 6.41
N ALA A 112 3.64 22.55 7.27
CA ALA A 112 3.28 22.80 8.66
C ALA A 112 4.48 23.16 9.55
N ALA A 113 5.69 22.73 9.17
CA ALA A 113 6.94 23.05 9.86
C ALA A 113 7.57 24.38 9.41
N ALA A 114 7.07 24.99 8.33
CA ALA A 114 7.54 26.30 7.87
C ALA A 114 7.06 27.40 8.85
N PRO A 115 7.95 28.34 9.24
CA PRO A 115 7.65 29.39 10.22
C PRO A 115 6.66 30.44 9.71
#